data_AF-A0A3L7VY78-F1
#
_entry.id   AF-A0A3L7VY78-F1
#
_cell.length_a   1.000
_cell.length_b   1.000
_cell.length_c   1.000
_cell.angle_alpha   90.00
_cell.angle_beta   90.00
_cell.angle_gamma   90.00
#
_symmetry.space_group_name_H-M   'P 1'
#
loop_
_entity.id
_entity.type
_entity.pdbx_description
1 polymer ?
#
loop_
_entity_poly.entity_id
_entity_poly.type
_entity_poly.pdbx_seq_one_letter_code
_entity_poly.pdbx_strand_id
1 'polypeptide(L)'
;MKVSQSAVTASSRPANKPLTKPGTPGVPSAGSAVTTSSRPANKPPTPPTRPKPSPQRPSNRPAVAGTISLGKPRAAGKPLVRPASAAVLRRVAAEQITSATGKRTIRELNARDKRVFLRVDFNVPLSDGKIVDDARIRAAIPTIQALLEAGASVVLASHLGRPDGKVVDGLRLRPAAERLSALMKIQVPTTGDALGVGTDDAVKRLRPGEMLLLENVRFHAAEEKNDPAFAARLASYADVFVNDAFGAAHRAHASVVGVAGILPAYIGLLMEREIETLSSLLDNPKRPFAAIVGGGKVSGKIAVLEALLRKVDLLVLGGGIANTFLVASHRSVGKSLYEPKMVEEARRILRLANERGVKVVLPVDGVVAKEVTRGTEFKIVSTEKLPASWHMVDLGPESVRQIREAIAPVETILWNGPLGVFEIPAFGAATRELAKLAAEKAEAGATVVVGGGDSIAALQQQGLAGKMTHLSTGGGASLEFLEGRELPGLAVIPMAGSPVETPPIIWHTPPPTKAAKRPAPKAAPKPAPKVETTQPEATGDEAPASEEEQ
;
A
#
# COMPACT_ATOMS: atom_id res chain seq x y z
N MET A 1 32.97 30.79 -14.04
CA MET A 1 33.66 31.23 -12.81
C MET A 1 32.99 30.57 -11.61
N LYS A 2 33.76 30.14 -10.61
CA LYS A 2 33.23 29.56 -9.35
C LYS A 2 33.05 30.67 -8.32
N VAL A 3 32.00 30.60 -7.51
CA VAL A 3 31.97 31.25 -6.19
C VAL A 3 31.50 30.22 -5.18
N SER A 4 32.35 29.97 -4.19
CA SER A 4 32.09 29.10 -3.05
C SER A 4 31.66 29.95 -1.86
N GLN A 5 30.81 29.43 -0.98
CA GLN A 5 30.68 29.96 0.38
C GLN A 5 30.99 28.85 1.39
N SER A 6 31.80 29.22 2.38
CA SER A 6 32.44 28.30 3.34
C SER A 6 31.72 28.30 4.69
N ALA A 7 31.96 27.23 5.46
CA ALA A 7 31.42 27.06 6.80
C ALA A 7 31.96 28.07 7.83
N VAL A 8 31.23 28.23 8.94
CA VAL A 8 31.68 28.91 10.15
C VAL A 8 31.55 27.94 11.32
N THR A 9 32.62 27.79 12.11
CA THR A 9 32.66 26.97 13.33
C THR A 9 33.29 27.73 14.49
N ALA A 10 32.57 27.74 15.62
CA ALA A 10 33.03 27.76 17.02
C ALA A 10 34.12 28.76 17.50
N SER A 11 33.85 29.45 18.62
CA SER A 11 34.54 29.18 19.91
C SER A 11 34.18 30.21 21.00
N SER A 12 33.85 29.76 22.22
CA SER A 12 34.56 30.16 23.46
C SER A 12 33.95 29.54 24.74
N ARG A 13 34.84 29.15 25.67
CA ARG A 13 34.63 28.70 27.07
C ARG A 13 35.76 29.31 27.91
N PRO A 14 35.57 29.57 29.22
CA PRO A 14 36.26 28.78 30.28
C PRO A 14 35.34 28.45 31.50
N ALA A 15 35.37 27.24 32.10
CA ALA A 15 36.20 26.74 33.23
C ALA A 15 35.77 27.23 34.65
N ASN A 16 35.20 26.39 35.55
CA ASN A 16 35.83 25.55 36.63
C ASN A 16 36.63 26.36 37.70
N LYS A 17 36.58 26.16 39.05
CA LYS A 17 36.42 24.93 39.90
C LYS A 17 36.04 25.30 41.41
N PRO A 18 36.32 24.56 42.54
CA PRO A 18 35.29 23.97 43.45
C PRO A 18 35.39 24.27 44.99
N LEU A 19 34.74 23.41 45.83
CA LEU A 19 34.75 23.18 47.32
C LEU A 19 33.34 23.41 47.95
N THR A 20 32.84 22.82 49.08
CA THR A 20 33.36 21.87 50.13
C THR A 20 32.20 21.00 50.74
N LYS A 21 32.41 20.32 51.90
CA LYS A 21 31.41 19.75 52.86
C LYS A 21 31.65 20.30 54.28
N PRO A 22 30.65 20.33 55.19
CA PRO A 22 30.37 19.27 56.19
C PRO A 22 28.88 18.81 56.16
N GLY A 23 28.26 18.03 57.08
CA GLY A 23 28.68 17.29 58.29
C GLY A 23 27.48 16.61 59.01
N THR A 24 27.70 15.91 60.15
CA THR A 24 26.69 15.35 61.09
C THR A 24 27.25 15.36 62.52
N PRO A 25 26.43 15.49 63.61
CA PRO A 25 25.99 14.30 64.38
C PRO A 25 24.66 14.43 65.20
N GLY A 26 24.16 13.33 65.78
CA GLY A 26 23.30 13.35 67.00
C GLY A 26 22.03 12.47 67.00
N VAL A 27 21.89 11.56 68.00
CA VAL A 27 20.70 10.71 68.32
C VAL A 27 20.26 11.00 69.78
N PRO A 28 19.00 10.74 70.22
CA PRO A 28 18.63 9.45 70.90
C PRO A 28 17.23 8.89 70.48
N SER A 29 17.00 7.57 70.39
CA SER A 29 16.51 6.59 71.42
C SER A 29 14.98 6.70 71.74
N ALA A 30 14.19 5.66 72.09
CA ALA A 30 14.34 4.18 72.09
C ALA A 30 12.97 3.47 72.30
N GLY A 31 12.88 2.16 72.01
CA GLY A 31 11.82 1.21 72.44
C GLY A 31 10.56 1.12 71.55
N SER A 32 9.89 -0.03 71.37
CA SER A 32 10.20 -1.41 71.76
C SER A 32 9.50 -2.45 70.85
N ALA A 33 10.28 -3.46 70.42
CA ALA A 33 10.03 -4.91 70.55
C ALA A 33 8.77 -5.62 69.92
N VAL A 34 9.06 -6.71 69.16
CA VAL A 34 8.56 -8.11 69.36
C VAL A 34 7.10 -8.42 68.89
N THR A 35 6.74 -9.49 68.14
CA THR A 35 7.43 -10.75 67.72
C THR A 35 6.82 -11.44 66.46
N THR A 36 7.69 -12.00 65.60
CA THR A 36 7.69 -13.32 64.89
C THR A 36 6.47 -14.03 64.23
N SER A 37 6.86 -14.74 63.14
CA SER A 37 6.40 -16.06 62.62
C SER A 37 5.33 -16.03 61.51
N SER A 38 5.27 -16.94 60.52
CA SER A 38 6.21 -17.82 59.81
C SER A 38 5.37 -18.61 58.76
N ARG A 39 5.91 -18.84 57.56
CA ARG A 39 5.36 -19.73 56.49
C ARG A 39 5.35 -21.22 56.93
N PRO A 40 4.74 -22.23 56.22
CA PRO A 40 4.69 -22.39 54.75
C PRO A 40 3.38 -23.00 54.15
N ALA A 41 3.46 -23.56 52.92
CA ALA A 41 2.36 -23.95 52.02
C ALA A 41 1.99 -25.46 52.04
N ASN A 42 0.85 -25.84 51.42
CA ASN A 42 0.66 -27.23 50.91
C ASN A 42 -0.48 -27.43 49.86
N LYS A 43 -0.38 -28.52 49.08
CA LYS A 43 -1.33 -29.13 48.09
C LYS A 43 -0.80 -30.55 47.75
N PRO A 44 -1.52 -31.57 47.20
CA PRO A 44 -2.95 -31.85 47.01
C PRO A 44 -3.41 -33.18 47.71
N PRO A 45 -4.59 -33.77 47.39
CA PRO A 45 -4.61 -35.20 46.99
C PRO A 45 -5.75 -35.65 46.01
N THR A 46 -5.63 -36.89 45.49
CA THR A 46 -6.62 -37.79 44.80
C THR A 46 -6.12 -39.27 44.95
N PRO A 47 -6.80 -40.37 44.53
CA PRO A 47 -8.18 -40.66 44.08
C PRO A 47 -8.87 -41.81 44.91
N PRO A 48 -9.96 -42.48 44.45
CA PRO A 48 -9.84 -43.84 43.84
C PRO A 48 -10.82 -44.15 42.65
N THR A 49 -11.17 -45.43 42.35
CA THR A 49 -11.17 -46.01 40.97
C THR A 49 -12.37 -46.89 40.50
N ARG A 50 -12.57 -46.95 39.15
CA ARG A 50 -13.10 -48.06 38.27
C ARG A 50 -14.59 -48.51 38.36
N PRO A 51 -15.16 -49.35 37.43
CA PRO A 51 -14.69 -49.83 36.10
C PRO A 51 -15.70 -49.76 34.91
N LYS A 52 -15.30 -50.25 33.71
CA LYS A 52 -16.14 -50.50 32.50
C LYS A 52 -16.92 -51.84 32.60
N PRO A 53 -17.81 -52.19 31.63
CA PRO A 53 -17.34 -53.07 30.54
C PRO A 53 -17.94 -52.82 29.13
N SER A 54 -17.36 -53.50 28.15
CA SER A 54 -17.94 -53.81 26.83
C SER A 54 -17.96 -55.34 26.66
N PRO A 55 -18.80 -55.91 25.78
CA PRO A 55 -18.42 -57.16 25.14
C PRO A 55 -18.65 -57.19 23.61
N GLN A 56 -18.11 -58.23 22.99
CA GLN A 56 -17.94 -58.41 21.54
C GLN A 56 -19.02 -59.29 20.89
N ARG A 57 -18.91 -59.35 19.55
CA ARG A 57 -19.65 -60.12 18.54
C ARG A 57 -19.43 -61.66 18.64
N PRO A 58 -20.38 -62.47 18.13
CA PRO A 58 -20.08 -63.49 17.09
C PRO A 58 -21.13 -63.45 15.94
N SER A 59 -20.82 -63.45 14.64
CA SER A 59 -20.32 -64.52 13.75
C SER A 59 -21.29 -65.70 13.51
N ASN A 60 -21.88 -65.80 12.30
CA ASN A 60 -21.72 -67.02 11.46
C ASN A 60 -22.11 -66.85 9.97
N ARG A 61 -21.80 -67.88 9.17
CA ARG A 61 -21.82 -67.97 7.69
C ARG A 61 -23.12 -68.64 7.13
N PRO A 62 -23.30 -68.85 5.79
CA PRO A 62 -24.62 -68.88 5.15
C PRO A 62 -25.18 -70.28 4.79
N ALA A 63 -26.41 -70.31 4.27
CA ALA A 63 -27.06 -71.45 3.60
C ALA A 63 -27.77 -71.01 2.28
N VAL A 64 -28.14 -71.97 1.42
CA VAL A 64 -28.44 -71.80 -0.03
C VAL A 64 -29.77 -72.47 -0.42
N ALA A 65 -30.38 -72.02 -1.55
CA ALA A 65 -31.62 -72.52 -2.22
C ALA A 65 -32.94 -72.25 -1.44
N GLY A 66 -34.12 -71.91 -1.99
CA GLY A 66 -34.66 -71.59 -3.34
C GLY A 66 -36.06 -70.93 -3.13
N THR A 67 -37.05 -70.83 -4.04
CA THR A 67 -37.22 -71.15 -5.48
C THR A 67 -38.37 -70.30 -6.07
N ILE A 68 -38.33 -70.02 -7.38
CA ILE A 68 -39.34 -69.49 -8.33
C ILE A 68 -40.82 -69.33 -7.83
N SER A 69 -41.42 -68.12 -7.93
CA SER A 69 -42.49 -67.78 -8.92
C SER A 69 -43.24 -66.43 -8.70
N LEU A 70 -43.35 -65.65 -9.80
CA LEU A 70 -44.36 -64.65 -10.24
C LEU A 70 -45.30 -63.88 -9.25
N GLY A 71 -45.22 -62.54 -9.28
CA GLY A 71 -46.26 -61.60 -8.82
C GLY A 71 -45.90 -60.10 -8.93
N LYS A 72 -46.65 -59.30 -9.71
CA LYS A 72 -46.53 -57.82 -9.92
C LYS A 72 -47.27 -57.02 -8.81
N PRO A 73 -47.20 -55.66 -8.70
CA PRO A 73 -46.35 -54.65 -9.36
C PRO A 73 -45.74 -53.53 -8.43
N ARG A 74 -44.91 -52.65 -9.03
CA ARG A 74 -44.64 -51.21 -8.68
C ARG A 74 -44.08 -50.84 -7.29
N ALA A 75 -42.80 -50.42 -7.29
CA ALA A 75 -42.34 -49.19 -6.63
C ALA A 75 -41.13 -48.62 -7.40
N ALA A 76 -41.05 -47.30 -7.58
CA ALA A 76 -39.93 -46.67 -8.31
C ALA A 76 -38.68 -46.60 -7.44
N GLY A 77 -37.63 -47.34 -7.82
CA GLY A 77 -36.34 -47.30 -7.13
C GLY A 77 -35.61 -45.96 -7.35
N LYS A 78 -35.14 -45.36 -6.26
CA LYS A 78 -34.20 -44.22 -6.32
C LYS A 78 -32.93 -44.66 -7.06
N PRO A 79 -32.30 -43.80 -7.89
CA PRO A 79 -31.04 -44.15 -8.53
C PRO A 79 -29.96 -44.40 -7.47
N LEU A 80 -29.29 -45.55 -7.55
CA LEU A 80 -28.18 -45.90 -6.68
C LEU A 80 -26.99 -45.01 -7.04
N VAL A 81 -26.79 -43.92 -6.30
CA VAL A 81 -25.64 -43.01 -6.48
C VAL A 81 -24.37 -43.82 -6.21
N ARG A 82 -23.64 -44.16 -7.27
CA ARG A 82 -22.29 -44.72 -7.15
C ARG A 82 -21.46 -43.71 -6.36
N PRO A 83 -20.73 -44.13 -5.29
CA PRO A 83 -19.83 -43.22 -4.61
C PRO A 83 -18.85 -42.68 -5.64
N ALA A 84 -18.74 -41.35 -5.70
CA ALA A 84 -17.79 -40.67 -6.57
C ALA A 84 -16.40 -41.24 -6.31
N SER A 85 -15.68 -41.61 -7.37
CA SER A 85 -14.33 -42.17 -7.21
C SER A 85 -13.44 -41.16 -6.49
N ALA A 86 -12.39 -41.63 -5.82
CA ALA A 86 -11.45 -40.74 -5.13
C ALA A 86 -10.84 -39.67 -6.07
N ALA A 87 -10.79 -39.93 -7.38
CA ALA A 87 -10.40 -38.96 -8.40
C ALA A 87 -11.45 -37.85 -8.62
N VAL A 88 -12.75 -38.16 -8.61
CA VAL A 88 -13.83 -37.16 -8.70
C VAL A 88 -13.93 -36.35 -7.40
N LEU A 89 -13.81 -36.99 -6.23
CA LEU A 89 -13.77 -36.29 -4.94
C LEU A 89 -12.53 -35.38 -4.83
N ARG A 90 -11.36 -35.80 -5.36
CA ARG A 90 -10.20 -34.91 -5.50
C ARG A 90 -10.44 -33.75 -6.46
N ARG A 91 -11.23 -33.94 -7.53
CA ARG A 91 -11.53 -32.87 -8.50
C ARG A 91 -12.49 -31.83 -7.92
N VAL A 92 -13.53 -32.27 -7.21
CA VAL A 92 -14.48 -31.37 -6.50
C VAL A 92 -13.81 -30.68 -5.29
N ALA A 93 -12.87 -31.33 -4.61
CA ALA A 93 -12.06 -30.68 -3.57
C ALA A 93 -11.06 -29.66 -4.15
N ALA A 94 -10.54 -29.88 -5.36
CA ALA A 94 -9.63 -28.95 -6.03
C ALA A 94 -10.33 -27.66 -6.49
N GLU A 95 -11.62 -27.71 -6.82
CA GLU A 95 -12.44 -26.52 -7.16
C GLU A 95 -12.66 -25.56 -5.99
N GLN A 96 -12.28 -25.92 -4.75
CA GLN A 96 -12.38 -25.04 -3.57
C GLN A 96 -11.05 -24.38 -3.14
N ILE A 97 -9.94 -24.59 -3.88
CA ILE A 97 -8.62 -24.00 -3.55
C ILE A 97 -8.00 -23.21 -4.73
N THR A 98 -8.81 -22.80 -5.71
CA THR A 98 -8.38 -21.79 -6.69
C THR A 98 -8.65 -20.38 -6.14
N SER A 99 -7.59 -19.69 -5.72
CA SER A 99 -7.64 -18.26 -5.36
C SER A 99 -8.23 -17.44 -6.51
N ALA A 100 -9.06 -16.43 -6.21
CA ALA A 100 -9.68 -15.60 -7.25
C ALA A 100 -8.66 -14.68 -7.96
N THR A 101 -7.41 -14.65 -7.47
CA THR A 101 -6.26 -14.05 -8.15
C THR A 101 -5.75 -14.82 -9.36
N GLY A 102 -6.11 -16.11 -9.50
CA GLY A 102 -5.55 -17.02 -10.50
C GLY A 102 -4.07 -17.38 -10.28
N LYS A 103 -3.41 -16.86 -9.23
CA LYS A 103 -2.01 -17.12 -8.89
C LYS A 103 -1.89 -18.13 -7.76
N ARG A 104 -0.75 -18.82 -7.70
CA ARG A 104 -0.42 -19.69 -6.55
C ARG A 104 -0.39 -18.90 -5.27
N THR A 105 -1.10 -19.36 -4.24
CA THR A 105 -1.08 -18.73 -2.91
C THR A 105 -0.57 -19.71 -1.86
N ILE A 106 -0.26 -19.23 -0.64
CA ILE A 106 0.20 -20.11 0.46
C ILE A 106 -0.82 -21.21 0.82
N ARG A 107 -2.06 -21.15 0.33
CA ARG A 107 -3.09 -22.21 0.49
C ARG A 107 -2.72 -23.48 -0.27
N GLU A 108 -1.95 -23.36 -1.35
CA GLU A 108 -1.42 -24.48 -2.15
C GLU A 108 -0.03 -24.95 -1.66
N LEU A 109 0.61 -24.19 -0.77
CA LEU A 109 1.97 -24.47 -0.28
C LEU A 109 1.95 -25.48 0.86
N ASN A 110 2.57 -26.65 0.65
CA ASN A 110 3.00 -27.50 1.76
C ASN A 110 4.23 -26.88 2.44
N ALA A 111 3.99 -26.02 3.44
CA ALA A 111 5.03 -25.25 4.12
C ALA A 111 5.76 -26.03 5.24
N ARG A 112 5.29 -27.24 5.56
CA ARG A 112 5.81 -28.04 6.67
C ARG A 112 7.29 -28.39 6.49
N ASP A 113 8.08 -28.14 7.52
CA ASP A 113 9.51 -28.41 7.58
C ASP A 113 10.31 -27.68 6.46
N LYS A 114 9.74 -26.61 5.88
CA LYS A 114 10.39 -25.73 4.89
C LYS A 114 10.89 -24.43 5.52
N ARG A 115 11.98 -23.90 4.98
CA ARG A 115 12.35 -22.48 5.14
C ARG A 115 11.67 -21.66 4.06
N VAL A 116 10.95 -20.61 4.48
CA VAL A 116 10.18 -19.72 3.61
C VAL A 116 10.84 -18.36 3.59
N PHE A 117 11.26 -17.88 2.41
CA PHE A 117 11.62 -16.47 2.23
C PHE A 117 10.31 -15.69 2.05
N LEU A 118 9.91 -14.95 3.07
CA LEU A 118 8.68 -14.18 3.07
C LEU A 118 8.99 -12.69 2.89
N ARG A 119 8.68 -12.16 1.71
CA ARG A 119 8.81 -10.74 1.40
C ARG A 119 7.60 -9.99 1.92
N VAL A 120 7.79 -9.16 2.96
CA VAL A 120 6.76 -8.32 3.59
C VAL A 120 7.02 -6.83 3.34
N ASP A 121 6.02 -5.97 3.53
CA ASP A 121 6.18 -4.51 3.43
C ASP A 121 6.17 -3.83 4.81
N PHE A 122 7.30 -3.88 5.52
CA PHE A 122 7.50 -3.14 6.78
C PHE A 122 8.09 -1.74 6.58
N ASN A 123 7.84 -1.10 5.42
CA ASN A 123 8.16 0.31 5.22
C ASN A 123 7.13 1.19 5.96
N VAL A 124 7.30 1.32 7.28
CA VAL A 124 6.44 2.07 8.21
C VAL A 124 7.00 3.45 8.55
N PRO A 125 6.17 4.46 8.83
CA PRO A 125 6.63 5.79 9.24
C PRO A 125 7.26 5.74 10.65
N LEU A 126 8.44 6.33 10.78
CA LEU A 126 9.14 6.50 12.06
C LEU A 126 9.16 7.97 12.50
N SER A 127 9.02 8.20 13.81
CA SER A 127 9.38 9.45 14.51
C SER A 127 10.30 9.08 15.65
N ASP A 128 11.48 9.72 15.74
CA ASP A 128 12.45 9.50 16.83
C ASP A 128 12.81 8.02 17.04
N GLY A 129 12.92 7.27 15.93
CA GLY A 129 13.20 5.83 15.91
C GLY A 129 12.01 4.92 16.29
N LYS A 130 10.85 5.49 16.62
CA LYS A 130 9.63 4.75 17.00
C LYS A 130 8.61 4.74 15.87
N ILE A 131 7.87 3.64 15.76
CA ILE A 131 6.82 3.47 14.75
C ILE A 131 5.62 4.35 15.10
N VAL A 132 5.18 5.17 14.15
CA VAL A 132 3.99 6.04 14.26
C VAL A 132 2.73 5.30 13.80
N ASP A 133 2.84 4.50 12.74
CA ASP A 133 1.78 3.61 12.24
C ASP A 133 2.37 2.23 11.92
N ASP A 134 1.79 1.20 12.52
CA ASP A 134 2.17 -0.21 12.37
C ASP A 134 1.17 -1.01 11.51
N ALA A 135 0.21 -0.36 10.85
CA ALA A 135 -0.84 -1.03 10.06
C ALA A 135 -0.27 -2.03 9.04
N ARG A 136 0.85 -1.69 8.40
CA ARG A 136 1.56 -2.58 7.46
C ARG A 136 2.14 -3.83 8.13
N ILE A 137 2.63 -3.71 9.38
CA ILE A 137 3.12 -4.85 10.16
C ILE A 137 1.93 -5.75 10.52
N ARG A 138 0.83 -5.17 11.02
CA ARG A 138 -0.39 -5.92 11.36
C ARG A 138 -0.97 -6.65 10.15
N ALA A 139 -0.93 -6.05 8.97
CA ALA A 139 -1.49 -6.62 7.74
C ALA A 139 -0.77 -7.90 7.28
N ALA A 140 0.53 -8.06 7.58
CA ALA A 140 1.30 -9.26 7.22
C ALA A 140 1.15 -10.42 8.24
N ILE A 141 0.68 -10.16 9.47
CA ILE A 141 0.56 -11.16 10.54
C ILE A 141 -0.21 -12.42 10.10
N PRO A 142 -1.36 -12.36 9.38
CA PRO A 142 -2.09 -13.55 8.95
C PRO A 142 -1.24 -14.51 8.12
N THR A 143 -0.42 -14.00 7.19
CA THR A 143 0.48 -14.80 6.36
C THR A 143 1.59 -15.43 7.21
N ILE A 144 2.21 -14.64 8.08
CA ILE A 144 3.29 -15.12 8.97
C ILE A 144 2.76 -16.22 9.89
N GLN A 145 1.60 -16.00 10.53
CA GLN A 145 0.97 -16.94 11.42
C GLN A 145 0.60 -18.25 10.70
N ALA A 146 -0.04 -18.18 9.52
CA ALA A 146 -0.42 -19.37 8.76
C ALA A 146 0.80 -20.24 8.37
N LEU A 147 1.93 -19.63 8.01
CA LEU A 147 3.16 -20.35 7.70
C LEU A 147 3.78 -21.03 8.93
N LEU A 148 3.83 -20.33 10.07
CA LEU A 148 4.36 -20.89 11.32
C LEU A 148 3.47 -22.02 11.85
N GLU A 149 2.15 -21.87 11.80
CA GLU A 149 1.17 -22.91 12.18
C GLU A 149 1.24 -24.14 11.26
N ALA A 150 1.57 -23.96 9.97
CA ALA A 150 1.85 -25.04 9.04
C ALA A 150 3.20 -25.75 9.29
N GLY A 151 3.98 -25.32 10.27
CA GLY A 151 5.28 -25.90 10.61
C GLY A 151 6.43 -25.43 9.73
N ALA A 152 6.32 -24.25 9.11
CA ALA A 152 7.43 -23.62 8.41
C ALA A 152 8.39 -22.91 9.37
N SER A 153 9.56 -22.57 8.85
CA SER A 153 10.48 -21.59 9.44
C SER A 153 10.57 -20.38 8.50
N VAL A 154 10.50 -19.15 9.02
CA VAL A 154 10.25 -17.97 8.19
C VAL A 154 11.42 -16.98 8.22
N VAL A 155 12.03 -16.75 7.06
CA VAL A 155 13.01 -15.68 6.83
C VAL A 155 12.27 -14.48 6.26
N LEU A 156 11.97 -13.50 7.12
CA LEU A 156 11.30 -12.26 6.73
C LEU A 156 12.30 -11.33 6.04
N ALA A 157 11.90 -10.74 4.91
CA ALA A 157 12.65 -9.70 4.22
C ALA A 157 11.78 -8.47 4.00
N SER A 158 12.33 -7.27 4.26
CA SER A 158 11.66 -6.00 4.01
C SER A 158 12.67 -4.91 3.67
N HIS A 159 12.14 -3.78 3.19
CA HIS A 159 12.85 -2.51 3.09
C HIS A 159 12.27 -1.49 4.08
N LEU A 160 13.02 -0.43 4.37
CA LEU A 160 12.55 0.75 5.07
C LEU A 160 13.19 2.01 4.46
N GLY A 161 12.36 2.99 4.12
CA GLY A 161 12.78 4.26 3.53
C GLY A 161 13.55 4.13 2.21
N ARG A 162 14.46 5.08 1.98
CA ARG A 162 15.36 5.16 0.83
C ARG A 162 16.79 5.42 1.30
N PRO A 163 17.54 4.35 1.63
CA PRO A 163 18.93 4.46 2.08
C PRO A 163 19.95 4.43 0.92
N ASP A 164 19.48 4.41 -0.34
CA ASP A 164 20.27 4.51 -1.57
C ASP A 164 21.50 3.58 -1.63
N GLY A 165 21.34 2.33 -1.17
CA GLY A 165 22.38 1.31 -1.21
C GLY A 165 23.50 1.49 -0.18
N LYS A 166 23.20 2.15 0.95
CA LYS A 166 24.14 2.37 2.07
C LYS A 166 23.47 2.02 3.40
N VAL A 167 24.26 1.71 4.42
CA VAL A 167 23.75 1.54 5.79
C VAL A 167 23.40 2.92 6.37
N VAL A 168 22.17 3.06 6.86
CA VAL A 168 21.67 4.27 7.53
C VAL A 168 20.98 3.86 8.83
N ASP A 169 21.56 4.18 9.99
CA ASP A 169 21.09 3.63 11.27
C ASP A 169 19.64 3.99 11.62
N GLY A 170 19.16 5.18 11.19
CA GLY A 170 17.76 5.59 11.33
C GLY A 170 16.76 4.84 10.43
N LEU A 171 17.24 3.98 9.52
CA LEU A 171 16.43 3.16 8.60
C LEU A 171 16.64 1.65 8.81
N ARG A 172 17.08 1.23 10.00
CA ARG A 172 17.16 -0.19 10.39
C ARG A 172 15.79 -0.77 10.71
N LEU A 173 15.63 -2.07 10.50
CA LEU A 173 14.36 -2.78 10.69
C LEU A 173 14.08 -3.24 12.12
N ARG A 174 15.01 -3.06 13.07
CA ARG A 174 14.82 -3.45 14.48
C ARG A 174 13.50 -2.96 15.12
N PRO A 175 13.05 -1.70 14.94
CA PRO A 175 11.77 -1.25 15.50
C PRO A 175 10.57 -2.05 14.95
N ALA A 176 10.64 -2.50 13.69
CA ALA A 176 9.59 -3.33 13.10
C ALA A 176 9.59 -4.76 13.66
N ALA A 177 10.77 -5.35 13.91
CA ALA A 177 10.88 -6.65 14.59
C ALA A 177 10.39 -6.59 16.04
N GLU A 178 10.76 -5.55 16.80
CA GLU A 178 10.27 -5.33 18.17
C GLU A 178 8.75 -5.19 18.20
N ARG A 179 8.17 -4.43 17.25
CA ARG A 179 6.72 -4.27 17.15
C ARG A 179 6.01 -5.55 16.73
N LEU A 180 6.53 -6.29 15.75
CA LEU A 180 6.00 -7.59 15.35
C LEU A 180 6.04 -8.59 16.52
N SER A 181 7.15 -8.60 17.27
CA SER A 181 7.32 -9.44 18.46
C SER A 181 6.27 -9.15 19.53
N ALA A 182 6.00 -7.86 19.79
CA ALA A 182 4.98 -7.43 20.74
C ALA A 182 3.55 -7.79 20.29
N LEU A 183 3.26 -7.75 18.98
CA LEU A 183 1.96 -8.09 18.41
C LEU A 183 1.70 -9.60 18.41
N MET A 184 2.69 -10.41 18.01
CA MET A 184 2.54 -11.88 17.90
C MET A 184 2.88 -12.63 19.20
N LYS A 185 3.54 -11.97 20.17
CA LYS A 185 4.08 -12.59 21.40
C LYS A 185 5.12 -13.68 21.14
N ILE A 186 5.81 -13.61 20.00
CA ILE A 186 6.91 -14.49 19.56
C ILE A 186 8.14 -13.62 19.38
N GLN A 187 9.33 -14.10 19.76
CA GLN A 187 10.59 -13.37 19.54
C GLN A 187 10.94 -13.33 18.05
N VAL A 188 11.18 -12.14 17.51
CA VAL A 188 11.64 -11.94 16.12
C VAL A 188 13.07 -11.38 16.14
N PRO A 189 14.12 -12.22 16.17
CA PRO A 189 15.50 -11.76 16.04
C PRO A 189 15.70 -11.03 14.70
N THR A 190 16.44 -9.91 14.73
CA THR A 190 16.87 -9.18 13.53
C THR A 190 18.35 -9.42 13.29
N THR A 191 18.76 -9.66 12.04
CA THR A 191 20.19 -9.76 11.70
C THR A 191 20.86 -8.39 11.64
N GLY A 192 22.19 -8.35 11.68
CA GLY A 192 22.95 -7.08 11.56
C GLY A 192 23.04 -6.53 10.13
N ASP A 193 22.84 -7.42 9.14
CA ASP A 193 22.87 -7.15 7.70
C ASP A 193 21.96 -8.18 6.98
N ALA A 194 21.49 -7.85 5.77
CA ALA A 194 20.66 -8.72 4.93
C ALA A 194 21.43 -9.95 4.40
N LEU A 195 22.76 -9.87 4.31
CA LEU A 195 23.68 -10.95 3.90
C LEU A 195 24.90 -11.00 4.83
N GLY A 196 25.64 -12.11 4.80
CA GLY A 196 26.95 -12.23 5.46
C GLY A 196 27.00 -13.31 6.55
N VAL A 197 28.19 -13.58 7.10
CA VAL A 197 28.44 -14.76 7.95
C VAL A 197 27.48 -14.87 9.14
N GLY A 198 27.22 -13.77 9.86
CA GLY A 198 26.28 -13.76 10.98
C GLY A 198 24.82 -14.05 10.57
N THR A 199 24.43 -13.65 9.36
CA THR A 199 23.11 -13.92 8.77
C THR A 199 23.02 -15.35 8.27
N ASP A 200 24.04 -15.84 7.56
CA ASP A 200 24.16 -17.24 7.13
C ASP A 200 24.01 -18.20 8.33
N ASP A 201 24.67 -17.89 9.47
CA ASP A 201 24.59 -18.69 10.69
C ASP A 201 23.26 -18.56 11.44
N ALA A 202 22.62 -17.39 11.42
CA ALA A 202 21.28 -17.22 11.98
C ALA A 202 20.24 -18.04 11.21
N VAL A 203 20.29 -17.98 9.87
CA VAL A 203 19.39 -18.73 8.97
C VAL A 203 19.59 -20.25 9.14
N LYS A 204 20.83 -20.74 9.25
CA LYS A 204 21.11 -22.18 9.48
C LYS A 204 20.57 -22.71 10.81
N ARG A 205 20.42 -21.86 11.82
CA ARG A 205 19.96 -22.24 13.17
C ARG A 205 18.45 -22.13 13.35
N LEU A 206 17.73 -21.55 12.39
CA LEU A 206 16.29 -21.32 12.45
C LEU A 206 15.51 -22.64 12.41
N ARG A 207 14.67 -22.90 13.41
CA ARG A 207 13.87 -24.13 13.52
C ARG A 207 12.44 -23.95 12.98
N PRO A 208 11.73 -25.04 12.64
CA PRO A 208 10.29 -25.01 12.39
C PRO A 208 9.54 -24.30 13.53
N GLY A 209 8.59 -23.43 13.17
CA GLY A 209 7.86 -22.57 14.12
C GLY A 209 8.60 -21.30 14.55
N GLU A 210 9.82 -21.06 14.07
CA GLU A 210 10.60 -19.84 14.34
C GLU A 210 10.66 -18.92 13.12
N MET A 211 10.93 -17.64 13.37
CA MET A 211 11.15 -16.63 12.33
C MET A 211 12.34 -15.73 12.65
N LEU A 212 12.95 -15.16 11.63
CA LEU A 212 13.95 -14.09 11.75
C LEU A 212 13.67 -12.97 10.75
N LEU A 213 14.06 -11.75 11.07
CA LEU A 213 14.00 -10.60 10.16
C LEU A 213 15.40 -10.27 9.64
N LEU A 214 15.57 -10.30 8.32
CA LEU A 214 16.75 -9.74 7.67
C LEU A 214 16.77 -8.22 7.84
N GLU A 215 17.95 -7.62 8.02
CA GLU A 215 18.11 -6.16 7.99
C GLU A 215 17.68 -5.58 6.62
N ASN A 216 17.41 -4.27 6.59
CA ASN A 216 16.89 -3.53 5.44
C ASN A 216 17.59 -3.87 4.11
N VAL A 217 16.90 -4.59 3.21
CA VAL A 217 17.49 -5.08 1.95
C VAL A 217 18.03 -3.96 1.05
N ARG A 218 17.51 -2.73 1.18
CA ARG A 218 17.98 -1.55 0.43
C ARG A 218 19.29 -0.96 0.92
N PHE A 219 19.86 -1.43 2.04
CA PHE A 219 21.25 -1.13 2.38
C PHE A 219 22.24 -1.70 1.34
N HIS A 220 21.80 -2.66 0.52
CA HIS A 220 22.54 -3.15 -0.64
C HIS A 220 22.06 -2.47 -1.92
N ALA A 221 22.94 -1.76 -2.62
CA ALA A 221 22.62 -1.16 -3.93
C ALA A 221 22.21 -2.20 -5.00
N ALA A 222 22.49 -3.48 -4.75
CA ALA A 222 22.14 -4.62 -5.57
C ALA A 222 20.62 -4.95 -5.58
N GLU A 223 19.90 -4.62 -4.50
CA GLU A 223 18.45 -4.84 -4.36
C GLU A 223 17.65 -4.11 -5.45
N GLU A 224 17.83 -2.79 -5.58
CA GLU A 224 17.06 -1.96 -6.51
C GLU A 224 17.50 -2.15 -7.97
N LYS A 225 18.67 -2.77 -8.18
CA LYS A 225 19.19 -3.16 -9.50
C LYS A 225 18.71 -4.53 -9.96
N ASN A 226 17.99 -5.28 -9.12
CA ASN A 226 17.64 -6.69 -9.35
C ASN A 226 18.87 -7.56 -9.67
N ASP A 227 19.97 -7.35 -8.94
CA ASP A 227 21.23 -8.05 -9.20
C ASP A 227 21.08 -9.57 -9.03
N PRO A 228 21.42 -10.39 -10.04
CA PRO A 228 21.24 -11.84 -9.98
C PRO A 228 22.06 -12.54 -8.89
N ALA A 229 23.26 -12.05 -8.55
CA ALA A 229 24.10 -12.66 -7.53
C ALA A 229 23.54 -12.36 -6.13
N PHE A 230 23.05 -11.15 -5.90
CA PHE A 230 22.34 -10.78 -4.67
C PHE A 230 21.02 -11.55 -4.52
N ALA A 231 20.23 -11.69 -5.59
CA ALA A 231 19.03 -12.51 -5.61
C ALA A 231 19.33 -13.99 -5.29
N ALA A 232 20.36 -14.58 -5.88
CA ALA A 232 20.79 -15.95 -5.58
C ALA A 232 21.27 -16.12 -4.14
N ARG A 233 21.97 -15.13 -3.57
CA ARG A 233 22.36 -15.14 -2.16
C ARG A 233 21.15 -15.11 -1.22
N LEU A 234 20.16 -14.26 -1.49
CA LEU A 234 18.89 -14.23 -0.72
C LEU A 234 18.10 -15.54 -0.87
N ALA A 235 18.03 -16.09 -2.09
CA ALA A 235 17.34 -17.35 -2.36
C ALA A 235 17.96 -18.54 -1.58
N SER A 236 19.27 -18.54 -1.35
CA SER A 236 19.94 -19.63 -0.61
C SER A 236 19.51 -19.77 0.87
N TYR A 237 18.78 -18.79 1.40
CA TYR A 237 18.23 -18.83 2.76
C TYR A 237 16.90 -19.59 2.90
N ALA A 238 16.28 -20.00 1.80
CA ALA A 238 14.97 -20.65 1.82
C ALA A 238 14.84 -21.76 0.77
N ASP A 239 13.77 -22.55 0.91
CA ASP A 239 13.40 -23.61 -0.02
C ASP A 239 12.22 -23.17 -0.93
N VAL A 240 11.46 -22.16 -0.50
CA VAL A 240 10.33 -21.54 -1.22
C VAL A 240 10.26 -20.03 -1.00
N PHE A 241 9.66 -19.31 -1.95
CA PHE A 241 9.46 -17.87 -1.90
C PHE A 241 7.97 -17.53 -1.76
N VAL A 242 7.65 -16.60 -0.85
CA VAL A 242 6.31 -16.03 -0.69
C VAL A 242 6.40 -14.51 -0.80
N ASN A 243 5.67 -13.94 -1.76
CA ASN A 243 5.51 -12.48 -1.87
C ASN A 243 4.22 -12.05 -1.16
N ASP A 244 4.35 -11.27 -0.09
CA ASP A 244 3.22 -10.66 0.62
C ASP A 244 3.38 -9.14 0.71
N ALA A 245 4.22 -8.56 -0.16
CA ALA A 245 4.54 -7.14 -0.20
C ALA A 245 3.89 -6.48 -1.42
N PHE A 246 2.56 -6.44 -1.48
CA PHE A 246 1.83 -5.86 -2.61
C PHE A 246 2.31 -4.42 -2.94
N GLY A 247 2.59 -3.59 -1.93
CA GLY A 247 3.14 -2.24 -2.12
C GLY A 247 4.53 -2.18 -2.79
N ALA A 248 5.28 -3.27 -2.80
CA ALA A 248 6.55 -3.40 -3.52
C ALA A 248 6.40 -4.11 -4.88
N ALA A 249 5.26 -4.74 -5.19
CA ALA A 249 5.08 -5.60 -6.37
C ALA A 249 5.20 -4.85 -7.72
N HIS A 250 5.01 -3.52 -7.74
CA HIS A 250 5.28 -2.68 -8.91
C HIS A 250 6.77 -2.55 -9.27
N ARG A 251 7.68 -3.16 -8.49
CA ARG A 251 9.13 -3.01 -8.64
C ARG A 251 9.81 -4.34 -8.97
N ALA A 252 10.58 -4.34 -10.05
CA ALA A 252 11.53 -5.41 -10.36
C ALA A 252 12.80 -5.23 -9.51
N HIS A 253 12.74 -5.66 -8.25
CA HIS A 253 13.86 -5.69 -7.31
C HIS A 253 14.27 -7.13 -6.98
N ALA A 254 15.50 -7.34 -6.49
CA ALA A 254 16.01 -8.68 -6.16
C ALA A 254 15.13 -9.44 -5.16
N SER A 255 14.75 -8.79 -4.05
CA SER A 255 13.90 -9.40 -3.00
C SER A 255 12.42 -9.59 -3.38
N VAL A 256 11.99 -9.11 -4.56
CA VAL A 256 10.59 -9.12 -5.03
C VAL A 256 10.42 -10.00 -6.27
N VAL A 257 11.40 -9.95 -7.18
CA VAL A 257 11.38 -10.56 -8.51
C VAL A 257 12.55 -11.51 -8.70
N GLY A 258 13.77 -11.12 -8.31
CA GLY A 258 14.96 -11.95 -8.48
C GLY A 258 14.87 -13.31 -7.75
N VAL A 259 14.47 -13.31 -6.47
CA VAL A 259 14.29 -14.55 -5.69
C VAL A 259 13.15 -15.43 -6.24
N ALA A 260 12.08 -14.81 -6.74
CA ALA A 260 10.96 -15.51 -7.38
C ALA A 260 11.36 -16.21 -8.69
N GLY A 261 12.39 -15.70 -9.39
CA GLY A 261 13.02 -16.32 -10.56
C GLY A 261 13.98 -17.47 -10.23
N ILE A 262 14.08 -17.90 -8.97
CA ILE A 262 14.98 -18.97 -8.50
C ILE A 262 14.23 -20.03 -7.68
N LEU A 263 13.35 -19.62 -6.77
CA LEU A 263 12.60 -20.52 -5.89
C LEU A 263 11.15 -20.73 -6.37
N PRO A 264 10.49 -21.84 -5.99
CA PRO A 264 9.04 -21.97 -6.13
C PRO A 264 8.31 -20.82 -5.45
N ALA A 265 7.57 -20.04 -6.24
CA ALA A 265 6.97 -18.77 -5.83
C ALA A 265 5.46 -18.86 -5.59
N TYR A 266 4.99 -18.17 -4.55
CA TYR A 266 3.59 -18.06 -4.12
C TYR A 266 3.30 -16.61 -3.67
N ILE A 267 2.03 -16.20 -3.63
CA ILE A 267 1.60 -14.99 -2.90
C ILE A 267 1.08 -15.33 -1.49
N GLY A 268 1.29 -14.40 -0.55
CA GLY A 268 0.70 -14.44 0.78
C GLY A 268 -0.75 -13.94 0.82
N LEU A 269 -1.34 -13.92 2.02
CA LEU A 269 -2.77 -13.60 2.23
C LEU A 269 -3.09 -12.10 2.11
N LEU A 270 -2.13 -11.21 2.42
CA LEU A 270 -2.29 -9.77 2.18
C LEU A 270 -2.32 -9.52 0.68
N MET A 271 -1.35 -10.08 -0.06
CA MET A 271 -1.26 -9.89 -1.50
C MET A 271 -2.42 -10.55 -2.25
N GLU A 272 -2.89 -11.73 -1.80
CA GLU A 272 -4.13 -12.34 -2.27
C GLU A 272 -5.32 -11.37 -2.12
N ARG A 273 -5.57 -10.87 -0.90
CA ARG A 273 -6.71 -9.98 -0.62
C ARG A 273 -6.66 -8.67 -1.40
N GLU A 274 -5.49 -8.05 -1.57
CA GLU A 274 -5.32 -6.82 -2.35
C GLU A 274 -5.73 -7.05 -3.81
N ILE A 275 -5.26 -8.15 -4.43
CA ILE A 275 -5.58 -8.48 -5.82
C ILE A 275 -7.06 -8.81 -5.97
N GLU A 276 -7.63 -9.68 -5.12
CA GLU A 276 -9.06 -10.01 -5.18
C GLU A 276 -9.95 -8.77 -5.04
N THR A 277 -9.61 -7.88 -4.11
CA THR A 277 -10.35 -6.63 -3.91
C THR A 277 -10.24 -5.72 -5.13
N LEU A 278 -9.04 -5.45 -5.62
CA LEU A 278 -8.83 -4.53 -6.74
C LEU A 278 -9.37 -5.09 -8.07
N SER A 279 -9.26 -6.39 -8.33
CA SER A 279 -9.88 -7.04 -9.49
C SER A 279 -11.40 -6.93 -9.44
N SER A 280 -12.03 -7.13 -8.27
CA SER A 280 -13.49 -6.99 -8.14
C SER A 280 -14.01 -5.59 -8.50
N LEU A 281 -13.23 -4.54 -8.21
CA LEU A 281 -13.54 -3.16 -8.62
C LEU A 281 -13.43 -2.93 -10.14
N LEU A 282 -12.53 -3.65 -10.80
CA LEU A 282 -12.29 -3.51 -12.23
C LEU A 282 -13.26 -4.37 -13.04
N ASP A 283 -13.55 -5.59 -12.63
CA ASP A 283 -14.29 -6.56 -13.45
C ASP A 283 -15.80 -6.40 -13.33
N ASN A 284 -16.33 -6.42 -12.10
CA ASN A 284 -17.77 -6.34 -11.84
C ASN A 284 -18.10 -5.57 -10.54
N PRO A 285 -17.81 -4.25 -10.47
CA PRO A 285 -18.16 -3.43 -9.33
C PRO A 285 -19.67 -3.27 -9.19
N LYS A 286 -20.18 -3.22 -7.96
CA LYS A 286 -21.56 -2.79 -7.70
C LYS A 286 -21.75 -1.34 -8.15
N ARG A 287 -22.88 -1.04 -8.80
CA ARG A 287 -23.16 0.29 -9.38
C ARG A 287 -24.27 1.00 -8.62
N PRO A 288 -24.22 2.35 -8.50
CA PRO A 288 -23.20 3.24 -9.06
C PRO A 288 -21.82 3.10 -8.41
N PHE A 289 -20.76 3.19 -9.21
CA PHE A 289 -19.36 3.14 -8.78
C PHE A 289 -18.74 4.55 -8.88
N ALA A 290 -18.23 5.06 -7.76
CA ALA A 290 -17.52 6.33 -7.70
C ALA A 290 -16.01 6.16 -7.50
N ALA A 291 -15.21 6.93 -8.23
CA ALA A 291 -13.83 7.22 -7.86
C ALA A 291 -13.72 8.62 -7.26
N ILE A 292 -12.92 8.74 -6.20
CA ILE A 292 -12.66 10.00 -5.49
C ILE A 292 -11.15 10.19 -5.47
N VAL A 293 -10.65 11.17 -6.23
CA VAL A 293 -9.21 11.36 -6.46
C VAL A 293 -8.77 12.73 -5.96
N GLY A 294 -7.92 12.73 -4.93
CA GLY A 294 -7.36 13.92 -4.30
C GLY A 294 -5.83 13.92 -4.29
N GLY A 295 -5.22 14.78 -3.45
CA GLY A 295 -3.78 14.98 -3.37
C GLY A 295 -3.26 16.12 -4.26
N GLY A 296 -1.92 16.28 -4.33
CA GLY A 296 -1.31 17.51 -4.83
C GLY A 296 -0.92 17.59 -6.32
N LYS A 297 -0.81 16.47 -7.06
CA LYS A 297 -0.30 16.45 -8.45
C LYS A 297 -1.10 15.51 -9.35
N VAL A 298 -1.40 15.97 -10.55
CA VAL A 298 -2.15 15.26 -11.61
C VAL A 298 -1.24 14.37 -12.44
N SER A 299 0.01 14.80 -12.68
CA SER A 299 0.99 14.12 -13.53
C SER A 299 1.20 12.64 -13.17
N GLY A 300 1.17 12.31 -11.88
CA GLY A 300 1.26 10.92 -11.39
C GLY A 300 -0.05 10.13 -11.37
N LYS A 301 -1.17 10.67 -11.90
CA LYS A 301 -2.49 10.03 -11.86
C LYS A 301 -3.28 10.05 -13.18
N ILE A 302 -2.74 10.60 -14.28
CA ILE A 302 -3.48 10.65 -15.56
C ILE A 302 -3.91 9.27 -16.04
N ALA A 303 -2.99 8.31 -16.13
CA ALA A 303 -3.30 6.96 -16.58
C ALA A 303 -4.31 6.26 -15.65
N VAL A 304 -4.23 6.50 -14.33
CA VAL A 304 -5.24 6.03 -13.37
C VAL A 304 -6.62 6.61 -13.71
N LEU A 305 -6.72 7.92 -13.94
CA LEU A 305 -7.97 8.59 -14.29
C LEU A 305 -8.54 8.06 -15.62
N GLU A 306 -7.71 7.89 -16.66
CA GLU A 306 -8.14 7.25 -17.91
C GLU A 306 -8.69 5.85 -17.68
N ALA A 307 -8.01 5.05 -16.86
CA ALA A 307 -8.40 3.69 -16.58
C ALA A 307 -9.74 3.63 -15.81
N LEU A 308 -9.90 4.47 -14.79
CA LEU A 308 -11.11 4.58 -13.98
C LEU A 308 -12.30 5.10 -14.78
N LEU A 309 -12.11 6.07 -15.69
CA LEU A 309 -13.18 6.55 -16.58
C LEU A 309 -13.79 5.46 -17.48
N ARG A 310 -13.14 4.31 -17.65
CA ARG A 310 -13.72 3.14 -18.34
C ARG A 310 -14.69 2.33 -17.47
N LYS A 311 -14.76 2.61 -16.17
CA LYS A 311 -15.41 1.75 -15.16
C LYS A 311 -16.37 2.50 -14.22
N VAL A 312 -16.04 3.73 -13.81
CA VAL A 312 -16.85 4.50 -12.83
C VAL A 312 -18.03 5.22 -13.49
N ASP A 313 -19.10 5.41 -12.73
CA ASP A 313 -20.25 6.26 -13.09
C ASP A 313 -20.06 7.71 -12.59
N LEU A 314 -19.28 7.88 -11.53
CA LEU A 314 -18.98 9.16 -10.86
C LEU A 314 -17.47 9.32 -10.65
N LEU A 315 -16.94 10.50 -11.00
CA LEU A 315 -15.58 10.92 -10.67
C LEU A 315 -15.61 12.21 -9.84
N VAL A 316 -15.16 12.15 -8.59
CA VAL A 316 -14.97 13.30 -7.72
C VAL A 316 -13.49 13.69 -7.71
N LEU A 317 -13.19 14.97 -7.94
CA LEU A 317 -11.83 15.50 -7.91
C LEU A 317 -11.66 16.52 -6.78
N GLY A 318 -10.60 16.36 -5.98
CA GLY A 318 -10.25 17.25 -4.88
C GLY A 318 -8.76 17.56 -4.77
N GLY A 319 -8.37 18.27 -3.71
CA GLY A 319 -6.97 18.64 -3.46
C GLY A 319 -6.37 19.54 -4.55
N GLY A 320 -5.03 19.57 -4.61
CA GLY A 320 -4.28 20.28 -5.65
C GLY A 320 -4.53 19.75 -7.07
N ILE A 321 -4.93 18.49 -7.20
CA ILE A 321 -5.35 17.91 -8.50
C ILE A 321 -6.50 18.71 -9.10
N ALA A 322 -7.56 18.96 -8.32
CA ALA A 322 -8.76 19.66 -8.78
C ALA A 322 -8.46 21.04 -9.38
N ASN A 323 -7.47 21.78 -8.85
CA ASN A 323 -7.08 23.09 -9.39
C ASN A 323 -6.70 23.04 -10.88
N THR A 324 -6.01 21.97 -11.32
CA THR A 324 -5.65 21.83 -12.73
C THR A 324 -6.88 21.61 -13.62
N PHE A 325 -7.91 20.93 -13.09
CA PHE A 325 -9.19 20.73 -13.77
C PHE A 325 -10.07 21.99 -13.76
N LEU A 326 -10.01 22.81 -12.71
CA LEU A 326 -10.61 24.13 -12.65
C LEU A 326 -10.00 25.05 -13.74
N VAL A 327 -8.66 25.08 -13.87
CA VAL A 327 -7.96 25.83 -14.94
C VAL A 327 -8.30 25.28 -16.33
N ALA A 328 -8.38 23.96 -16.49
CA ALA A 328 -8.84 23.33 -17.74
C ALA A 328 -10.27 23.76 -18.13
N SER A 329 -11.11 24.05 -17.13
CA SER A 329 -12.49 24.56 -17.20
C SER A 329 -12.57 26.09 -17.18
N HIS A 330 -11.48 26.79 -17.51
CA HIS A 330 -11.39 28.25 -17.62
C HIS A 330 -11.60 29.05 -16.30
N ARG A 331 -11.45 28.41 -15.13
CA ARG A 331 -11.49 29.07 -13.81
C ARG A 331 -10.09 29.48 -13.34
N SER A 332 -9.99 30.64 -12.69
CA SER A 332 -8.75 31.08 -12.04
C SER A 332 -8.56 30.37 -10.70
N VAL A 333 -7.33 29.99 -10.37
CA VAL A 333 -6.97 29.34 -9.10
C VAL A 333 -5.98 30.15 -8.25
N GLY A 334 -5.72 31.41 -8.59
CA GLY A 334 -4.78 32.27 -7.86
C GLY A 334 -3.38 31.64 -7.73
N LYS A 335 -2.86 31.54 -6.50
CA LYS A 335 -1.58 30.87 -6.20
C LYS A 335 -1.73 29.37 -5.89
N SER A 336 -2.92 28.79 -5.99
CA SER A 336 -3.16 27.38 -5.63
C SER A 336 -2.28 26.45 -6.47
N LEU A 337 -1.86 25.33 -5.89
CA LEU A 337 -1.04 24.35 -6.58
C LEU A 337 -1.81 23.73 -7.75
N TYR A 338 -1.31 23.91 -8.98
CA TYR A 338 -1.77 23.24 -10.20
C TYR A 338 -0.57 22.96 -11.12
N GLU A 339 -0.76 22.12 -12.15
CA GLU A 339 0.32 21.79 -13.09
C GLU A 339 0.02 22.36 -14.49
N PRO A 340 0.62 23.50 -14.90
CA PRO A 340 0.34 24.15 -16.19
C PRO A 340 0.51 23.23 -17.40
N LYS A 341 1.53 22.36 -17.36
CA LYS A 341 1.83 21.38 -18.42
C LYS A 341 0.76 20.28 -18.56
N MET A 342 -0.11 20.12 -17.57
CA MET A 342 -1.16 19.10 -17.51
C MET A 342 -2.57 19.66 -17.80
N VAL A 343 -2.71 20.97 -18.09
CA VAL A 343 -4.03 21.60 -18.30
C VAL A 343 -4.75 21.06 -19.54
N GLU A 344 -4.06 20.90 -20.67
CA GLU A 344 -4.64 20.31 -21.89
C GLU A 344 -5.04 18.84 -21.66
N GLU A 345 -4.27 18.13 -20.86
CA GLU A 345 -4.48 16.74 -20.53
C GLU A 345 -5.69 16.57 -19.58
N ALA A 346 -5.80 17.42 -18.56
CA ALA A 346 -6.99 17.52 -17.72
C ALA A 346 -8.25 17.87 -18.55
N ARG A 347 -8.13 18.77 -19.54
CA ARG A 347 -9.24 19.07 -20.46
C ARG A 347 -9.63 17.87 -21.33
N ARG A 348 -8.66 17.06 -21.77
CA ARG A 348 -8.92 15.81 -22.49
C ARG A 348 -9.63 14.77 -21.61
N ILE A 349 -9.23 14.63 -20.34
CA ILE A 349 -9.89 13.78 -19.35
C ILE A 349 -11.35 14.22 -19.12
N LEU A 350 -11.63 15.53 -19.01
CA LEU A 350 -13.01 16.04 -18.88
C LEU A 350 -13.88 15.72 -20.10
N ARG A 351 -13.35 15.87 -21.33
CA ARG A 351 -14.05 15.45 -22.55
C ARG A 351 -14.32 13.95 -22.56
N LEU A 352 -13.33 13.13 -22.26
CA LEU A 352 -13.45 11.67 -22.21
C LEU A 352 -14.47 11.21 -21.16
N ALA A 353 -14.58 11.90 -20.03
CA ALA A 353 -15.61 11.64 -19.02
C ALA A 353 -17.02 11.93 -19.58
N ASN A 354 -17.21 13.09 -20.21
CA ASN A 354 -18.47 13.48 -20.85
C ASN A 354 -18.87 12.52 -22.00
N GLU A 355 -17.93 12.17 -22.88
CA GLU A 355 -18.11 11.19 -23.97
C GLU A 355 -18.56 9.81 -23.46
N ARG A 356 -18.18 9.46 -22.23
CA ARG A 356 -18.53 8.19 -21.57
C ARG A 356 -19.76 8.28 -20.64
N GLY A 357 -20.38 9.45 -20.53
CA GLY A 357 -21.49 9.68 -19.59
C GLY A 357 -21.10 9.66 -18.11
N VAL A 358 -19.80 9.77 -17.78
CA VAL A 358 -19.32 9.80 -16.39
C VAL A 358 -19.58 11.17 -15.79
N LYS A 359 -20.33 11.23 -14.69
CA LYS A 359 -20.55 12.47 -13.95
C LYS A 359 -19.24 12.90 -13.29
N VAL A 360 -18.75 14.11 -13.59
CA VAL A 360 -17.58 14.69 -12.90
C VAL A 360 -18.04 15.73 -11.90
N VAL A 361 -17.58 15.62 -10.65
CA VAL A 361 -17.76 16.62 -9.59
C VAL A 361 -16.44 17.32 -9.34
N LEU A 362 -16.39 18.61 -9.65
CA LEU A 362 -15.31 19.53 -9.31
C LEU A 362 -15.71 20.38 -8.09
N PRO A 363 -14.75 20.94 -7.33
CA PRO A 363 -15.03 21.92 -6.30
C PRO A 363 -15.73 23.14 -6.89
N VAL A 364 -16.74 23.65 -6.18
CA VAL A 364 -17.44 24.90 -6.51
C VAL A 364 -17.05 26.03 -5.55
N ASP A 365 -16.60 25.69 -4.34
CA ASP A 365 -16.01 26.58 -3.34
C ASP A 365 -14.75 25.96 -2.70
N GLY A 366 -13.94 26.80 -2.08
CA GLY A 366 -12.68 26.39 -1.46
C GLY A 366 -12.36 27.19 -0.20
N VAL A 367 -11.72 26.53 0.75
CA VAL A 367 -11.00 27.20 1.84
C VAL A 367 -9.71 27.74 1.23
N VAL A 368 -9.54 29.06 1.28
CA VAL A 368 -8.35 29.74 0.77
C VAL A 368 -7.58 30.39 1.92
N ALA A 369 -6.25 30.35 1.84
CA ALA A 369 -5.32 30.98 2.78
C ALA A 369 -4.24 31.78 2.04
N LYS A 370 -3.62 32.77 2.71
CA LYS A 370 -2.48 33.53 2.15
C LYS A 370 -1.19 32.69 2.12
N GLU A 371 -1.05 31.77 3.06
CA GLU A 371 0.08 30.84 3.20
C GLU A 371 -0.45 29.45 3.57
N VAL A 372 0.37 28.40 3.38
CA VAL A 372 0.01 27.02 3.76
C VAL A 372 0.68 26.69 5.10
N THR A 373 0.33 27.45 6.14
CA THR A 373 0.97 27.42 7.46
C THR A 373 -0.08 27.36 8.59
N ARG A 374 0.32 26.90 9.79
CA ARG A 374 -0.59 26.84 10.95
C ARG A 374 -0.85 28.25 11.48
N GLY A 375 -2.12 28.55 11.81
CA GLY A 375 -2.52 29.84 12.39
C GLY A 375 -2.68 30.99 11.39
N THR A 376 -2.52 30.73 10.10
CA THR A 376 -2.74 31.73 9.03
C THR A 376 -4.21 32.08 8.85
N GLU A 377 -4.47 33.28 8.33
CA GLU A 377 -5.82 33.74 7.97
C GLU A 377 -6.38 32.91 6.81
N PHE A 378 -7.59 32.39 6.97
CA PHE A 378 -8.33 31.69 5.91
C PHE A 378 -9.76 32.23 5.76
N LYS A 379 -10.33 32.02 4.58
CA LYS A 379 -11.74 32.30 4.28
C LYS A 379 -12.29 31.31 3.26
N ILE A 380 -13.60 31.22 3.15
CA ILE A 380 -14.29 30.39 2.15
C ILE A 380 -14.67 31.30 0.98
N VAL A 381 -14.37 30.87 -0.25
CA VAL A 381 -14.73 31.59 -1.48
C VAL A 381 -15.24 30.63 -2.54
N SER A 382 -16.14 31.10 -3.42
CA SER A 382 -16.44 30.39 -4.67
C SER A 382 -15.20 30.28 -5.55
N THR A 383 -15.04 29.14 -6.22
CA THR A 383 -13.99 28.89 -7.23
C THR A 383 -14.06 29.82 -8.44
N GLU A 384 -15.17 30.54 -8.62
CA GLU A 384 -15.33 31.56 -9.67
C GLU A 384 -14.74 32.92 -9.25
N LYS A 385 -14.50 33.12 -7.94
CA LYS A 385 -14.04 34.38 -7.34
C LYS A 385 -12.79 34.17 -6.49
N LEU A 386 -11.94 33.23 -6.90
CA LEU A 386 -10.75 32.82 -6.16
C LEU A 386 -9.65 33.92 -6.25
N PRO A 387 -9.23 34.54 -5.13
CA PRO A 387 -8.33 35.69 -5.18
C PRO A 387 -6.93 35.35 -5.72
N ALA A 388 -6.40 36.22 -6.60
CA ALA A 388 -5.13 35.99 -7.29
C ALA A 388 -3.93 35.71 -6.36
N SER A 389 -3.91 36.30 -5.15
CA SER A 389 -2.81 36.19 -4.19
C SER A 389 -2.96 35.06 -3.15
N TRP A 390 -4.02 34.26 -3.21
CA TRP A 390 -4.35 33.23 -2.21
C TRP A 390 -4.20 31.81 -2.77
N HIS A 391 -4.00 30.84 -1.88
CA HIS A 391 -3.92 29.40 -2.16
C HIS A 391 -5.20 28.71 -1.68
N MET A 392 -5.83 27.89 -2.52
CA MET A 392 -6.87 26.94 -2.11
C MET A 392 -6.21 25.74 -1.43
N VAL A 393 -6.56 25.51 -0.17
CA VAL A 393 -5.90 24.56 0.75
C VAL A 393 -6.83 23.43 1.21
N ASP A 394 -8.14 23.61 1.11
CA ASP A 394 -9.15 22.57 1.33
C ASP A 394 -10.41 22.88 0.50
N LEU A 395 -11.30 21.91 0.34
CA LEU A 395 -12.62 22.13 -0.26
C LEU A 395 -13.55 22.86 0.71
N GLY A 396 -14.41 23.73 0.19
CA GLY A 396 -15.40 24.43 1.00
C GLY A 396 -16.65 23.59 1.30
N PRO A 397 -17.53 24.06 2.22
CA PRO A 397 -18.71 23.33 2.66
C PRO A 397 -19.74 23.09 1.54
N GLU A 398 -19.85 23.96 0.54
CA GLU A 398 -20.75 23.74 -0.61
C GLU A 398 -20.27 22.53 -1.43
N SER A 399 -18.97 22.46 -1.72
CA SER A 399 -18.34 21.35 -2.45
C SER A 399 -18.48 20.04 -1.67
N VAL A 400 -18.28 20.06 -0.35
CA VAL A 400 -18.50 18.88 0.51
C VAL A 400 -19.96 18.42 0.45
N ARG A 401 -20.93 19.34 0.43
CA ARG A 401 -22.35 18.99 0.30
C ARG A 401 -22.66 18.36 -1.06
N GLN A 402 -22.17 18.93 -2.17
CA GLN A 402 -22.36 18.36 -3.51
C GLN A 402 -21.70 16.98 -3.65
N ILE A 403 -20.55 16.76 -3.02
CA ILE A 403 -19.90 15.44 -2.93
C ILE A 403 -20.77 14.45 -2.15
N ARG A 404 -21.34 14.85 -1.01
CA ARG A 404 -22.27 14.02 -0.22
C ARG A 404 -23.54 13.66 -1.01
N GLU A 405 -24.15 14.63 -1.68
CA GLU A 405 -25.32 14.42 -2.55
C GLU A 405 -24.99 13.47 -3.71
N ALA A 406 -23.84 13.63 -4.36
CA ALA A 406 -23.43 12.78 -5.48
C ALA A 406 -23.09 11.33 -5.05
N ILE A 407 -22.56 11.14 -3.84
CA ILE A 407 -22.18 9.83 -3.29
C ILE A 407 -23.37 9.11 -2.62
N ALA A 408 -24.45 9.81 -2.26
CA ALA A 408 -25.62 9.21 -1.61
C ALA A 408 -26.13 7.91 -2.29
N PRO A 409 -26.31 7.82 -3.63
CA PRO A 409 -26.78 6.59 -4.29
C PRO A 409 -25.68 5.54 -4.57
N VAL A 410 -24.40 5.84 -4.32
CA VAL A 410 -23.26 5.01 -4.77
C VAL A 410 -23.13 3.70 -3.99
N GLU A 411 -22.92 2.57 -4.66
CA GLU A 411 -22.71 1.25 -4.05
C GLU A 411 -21.24 0.82 -3.96
N THR A 412 -20.35 1.40 -4.78
CA THR A 412 -18.90 1.17 -4.70
C THR A 412 -18.15 2.50 -4.66
N ILE A 413 -17.23 2.68 -3.72
CA ILE A 413 -16.35 3.85 -3.61
C ILE A 413 -14.90 3.40 -3.67
N LEU A 414 -14.13 3.96 -4.60
CA LEU A 414 -12.67 3.93 -4.60
C LEU A 414 -12.15 5.33 -4.26
N TRP A 415 -11.49 5.48 -3.10
CA TRP A 415 -10.92 6.76 -2.66
C TRP A 415 -9.38 6.73 -2.66
N ASN A 416 -8.75 7.69 -3.34
CA ASN A 416 -7.29 7.87 -3.37
C ASN A 416 -6.84 9.35 -3.29
N GLY A 417 -6.36 9.75 -2.12
CA GLY A 417 -5.76 11.06 -1.83
C GLY A 417 -6.71 12.02 -1.08
N PRO A 418 -6.19 12.87 -0.18
CA PRO A 418 -7.00 13.80 0.61
C PRO A 418 -7.56 14.94 -0.24
N LEU A 419 -8.64 15.56 0.24
CA LEU A 419 -9.30 16.70 -0.42
C LEU A 419 -8.63 18.05 -0.11
N GLY A 420 -7.79 18.11 0.93
CA GLY A 420 -7.06 19.30 1.38
C GLY A 420 -5.74 18.95 2.08
N VAL A 421 -5.06 19.97 2.61
CA VAL A 421 -3.79 19.85 3.37
C VAL A 421 -4.09 19.40 4.81
N PHE A 422 -4.52 18.14 4.94
CA PHE A 422 -5.06 17.57 6.18
C PHE A 422 -4.08 17.54 7.37
N GLU A 423 -2.77 17.65 7.10
CA GLU A 423 -1.68 17.78 8.09
C GLU A 423 -1.77 19.08 8.90
N ILE A 424 -2.48 20.07 8.37
CA ILE A 424 -2.88 21.29 9.07
C ILE A 424 -4.36 21.12 9.47
N PRO A 425 -4.70 21.06 10.77
CA PRO A 425 -6.07 20.75 11.21
C PRO A 425 -7.16 21.65 10.61
N ALA A 426 -6.87 22.92 10.34
CA ALA A 426 -7.77 23.86 9.69
C ALA A 426 -8.07 23.55 8.22
N PHE A 427 -7.19 22.82 7.51
CA PHE A 427 -7.27 22.55 6.07
C PHE A 427 -7.50 21.06 5.75
N GLY A 428 -8.02 20.31 6.72
CA GLY A 428 -8.44 18.92 6.57
C GLY A 428 -9.93 18.69 6.76
N ALA A 429 -10.76 19.74 6.79
CA ALA A 429 -12.19 19.64 7.06
C ALA A 429 -12.92 18.80 6.01
N ALA A 430 -12.72 19.06 4.71
CA ALA A 430 -13.37 18.27 3.67
C ALA A 430 -12.87 16.82 3.66
N THR A 431 -11.58 16.60 3.93
CA THR A 431 -11.01 15.25 4.05
C THR A 431 -11.61 14.48 5.23
N ARG A 432 -11.89 15.15 6.36
CA ARG A 432 -12.58 14.56 7.51
C ARG A 432 -14.04 14.23 7.20
N GLU A 433 -14.78 15.13 6.55
CA GLU A 433 -16.17 14.87 6.16
C GLU A 433 -16.28 13.75 5.11
N LEU A 434 -15.35 13.67 4.15
CA LEU A 434 -15.28 12.54 3.22
C LEU A 434 -15.02 11.22 3.96
N ALA A 435 -14.12 11.20 4.94
CA ALA A 435 -13.83 9.99 5.72
C ALA A 435 -15.05 9.51 6.51
N LYS A 436 -15.84 10.43 7.09
CA LYS A 436 -17.12 10.10 7.75
C LYS A 436 -18.14 9.54 6.75
N LEU A 437 -18.34 10.23 5.62
CA LEU A 437 -19.22 9.77 4.55
C LEU A 437 -18.84 8.39 4.02
N ALA A 438 -17.55 8.13 3.83
CA ALA A 438 -17.04 6.82 3.43
C ALA A 438 -17.36 5.73 4.47
N ALA A 439 -17.24 6.05 5.76
CA ALA A 439 -17.64 5.14 6.84
C ALA A 439 -19.16 4.90 6.89
N GLU A 440 -19.98 5.95 6.80
CA GLU A 440 -21.44 5.86 6.73
C GLU A 440 -21.89 4.96 5.57
N LYS A 441 -21.27 5.10 4.40
CA LYS A 441 -21.55 4.28 3.21
C LYS A 441 -21.13 2.83 3.39
N ALA A 442 -19.98 2.56 4.01
CA ALA A 442 -19.52 1.21 4.32
C ALA A 442 -20.45 0.51 5.34
N GLU A 443 -20.90 1.21 6.37
CA GLU A 443 -21.88 0.72 7.34
C GLU A 443 -23.25 0.44 6.69
N ALA A 444 -23.63 1.23 5.67
CA ALA A 444 -24.80 0.98 4.83
C ALA A 444 -24.61 -0.15 3.78
N GLY A 445 -23.49 -0.88 3.79
CA GLY A 445 -23.24 -2.03 2.92
C GLY A 445 -22.63 -1.73 1.54
N ALA A 446 -22.22 -0.48 1.29
CA ALA A 446 -21.43 -0.14 0.10
C ALA A 446 -20.00 -0.68 0.20
N THR A 447 -19.42 -1.07 -0.94
CA THR A 447 -18.01 -1.49 -1.01
C THR A 447 -17.12 -0.25 -1.01
N VAL A 448 -16.42 0.01 0.09
CA VAL A 448 -15.56 1.18 0.25
C VAL A 448 -14.09 0.76 0.35
N VAL A 449 -13.35 1.07 -0.72
CA VAL A 449 -11.92 0.77 -0.87
C VAL A 449 -11.14 2.07 -0.85
N VAL A 450 -10.18 2.17 0.08
CA VAL A 450 -9.36 3.37 0.26
C VAL A 450 -7.90 3.01 0.06
N GLY A 451 -7.23 3.71 -0.84
CA GLY A 451 -5.82 3.46 -1.19
C GLY A 451 -4.96 4.71 -1.07
N GLY A 452 -3.67 4.51 -0.77
CA GLY A 452 -2.69 5.58 -0.60
C GLY A 452 -2.52 6.00 0.86
N GLY A 453 -1.27 6.24 1.26
CA GLY A 453 -0.89 6.47 2.66
C GLY A 453 -1.64 7.63 3.31
N ASP A 454 -1.75 8.77 2.63
CA ASP A 454 -2.36 9.99 3.17
C ASP A 454 -3.86 9.80 3.48
N SER A 455 -4.61 9.11 2.61
CA SER A 455 -6.02 8.78 2.85
C SER A 455 -6.20 7.82 4.03
N ILE A 456 -5.31 6.83 4.17
CA ILE A 456 -5.33 5.88 5.28
C ILE A 456 -4.98 6.59 6.59
N ALA A 457 -3.98 7.48 6.60
CA ALA A 457 -3.62 8.31 7.75
C ALA A 457 -4.79 9.23 8.19
N ALA A 458 -5.49 9.87 7.24
CA ALA A 458 -6.66 10.68 7.53
C ALA A 458 -7.84 9.90 8.15
N LEU A 459 -7.98 8.61 7.82
CA LEU A 459 -8.94 7.69 8.44
C LEU A 459 -8.51 7.26 9.85
N GLN A 460 -7.23 6.93 10.03
CA GLN A 460 -6.67 6.54 11.32
C GLN A 460 -6.77 7.66 12.36
N GLN A 461 -6.48 8.91 11.97
CA GLN A 461 -6.61 10.10 12.82
C GLN A 461 -8.03 10.29 13.40
N GLN A 462 -9.06 9.72 12.77
CA GLN A 462 -10.45 9.79 13.21
C GLN A 462 -10.98 8.47 13.78
N GLY A 463 -10.15 7.42 13.87
CA GLY A 463 -10.58 6.08 14.29
C GLY A 463 -11.50 5.37 13.30
N LEU A 464 -11.65 5.88 12.08
CA LEU A 464 -12.59 5.36 11.06
C LEU A 464 -11.99 4.25 10.17
N ALA A 465 -10.67 4.02 10.26
CA ALA A 465 -9.96 3.02 9.47
C ALA A 465 -10.63 1.62 9.49
N GLY A 466 -11.08 1.16 10.67
CA GLY A 466 -11.73 -0.15 10.83
C GLY A 466 -13.14 -0.26 10.25
N LYS A 467 -13.74 0.85 9.78
CA LYS A 467 -15.08 0.86 9.14
C LYS A 467 -15.03 0.67 7.63
N MET A 468 -13.88 0.84 6.97
CA MET A 468 -13.76 0.66 5.51
C MET A 468 -13.79 -0.84 5.14
N THR A 469 -14.35 -1.17 3.98
CA THR A 469 -14.34 -2.56 3.45
C THR A 469 -12.93 -3.05 3.16
N HIS A 470 -12.08 -2.17 2.63
CA HIS A 470 -10.65 -2.45 2.42
C HIS A 470 -9.78 -1.19 2.49
N LEU A 471 -8.63 -1.31 3.14
CA LEU A 471 -7.56 -0.32 3.16
C LEU A 471 -6.37 -0.89 2.38
N SER A 472 -6.13 -0.37 1.18
CA SER A 472 -5.07 -0.86 0.30
C SER A 472 -3.72 -0.27 0.72
N THR A 473 -2.87 -1.13 1.26
CA THR A 473 -1.49 -0.83 1.65
C THR A 473 -0.57 -0.60 0.46
N GLY A 474 -0.99 -1.03 -0.75
CA GLY A 474 -0.20 -1.02 -1.97
C GLY A 474 0.26 0.35 -2.47
N GLY A 475 -0.46 1.43 -2.14
CA GLY A 475 -0.10 2.79 -2.53
C GLY A 475 0.05 2.94 -4.06
N GLY A 476 1.29 3.13 -4.54
CA GLY A 476 1.59 3.20 -5.97
C GLY A 476 1.30 1.89 -6.72
N ALA A 477 1.49 0.73 -6.08
CA ALA A 477 1.19 -0.56 -6.69
C ALA A 477 -0.31 -0.72 -7.00
N SER A 478 -1.18 -0.25 -6.09
CA SER A 478 -2.63 -0.25 -6.28
C SER A 478 -3.01 0.63 -7.47
N LEU A 479 -2.35 1.78 -7.66
CA LEU A 479 -2.58 2.67 -8.79
C LEU A 479 -2.14 2.05 -10.11
N GLU A 480 -0.92 1.51 -10.18
CA GLU A 480 -0.43 0.84 -11.40
C GLU A 480 -1.27 -0.41 -11.76
N PHE A 481 -1.78 -1.13 -10.76
CA PHE A 481 -2.75 -2.22 -10.97
C PHE A 481 -4.07 -1.71 -11.55
N LEU A 482 -4.62 -0.62 -11.01
CA LEU A 482 -5.86 0.01 -11.51
C LEU A 482 -5.70 0.62 -12.91
N GLU A 483 -4.48 1.02 -13.31
CA GLU A 483 -4.16 1.38 -14.69
C GLU A 483 -4.27 0.19 -15.67
N GLY A 484 -4.22 -1.03 -15.14
CA GLY A 484 -4.12 -2.27 -15.91
C GLY A 484 -2.68 -2.63 -16.29
N ARG A 485 -1.67 -2.12 -15.55
CA ARG A 485 -0.28 -2.54 -15.74
C ARG A 485 -0.03 -3.89 -15.08
N GLU A 486 0.78 -4.69 -15.74
CA GLU A 486 1.34 -5.90 -15.13
C GLU A 486 2.37 -5.50 -14.05
N LEU A 487 2.15 -5.96 -12.82
CA LEU A 487 3.07 -5.73 -11.71
C LEU A 487 4.20 -6.79 -11.74
N PRO A 488 5.49 -6.42 -11.84
CA PRO A 488 6.60 -7.37 -11.94
C PRO A 488 6.59 -8.46 -10.84
N GLY A 489 6.35 -8.08 -9.59
CA GLY A 489 6.31 -8.98 -8.44
C GLY A 489 5.06 -9.88 -8.35
N LEU A 490 4.09 -9.69 -9.26
CA LEU A 490 2.93 -10.56 -9.44
C LEU A 490 3.07 -11.43 -10.72
N ALA A 491 3.66 -10.86 -11.78
CA ALA A 491 3.93 -11.56 -13.03
C ALA A 491 4.78 -12.82 -12.84
N VAL A 492 5.84 -12.71 -12.00
CA VAL A 492 6.74 -13.83 -11.67
C VAL A 492 6.11 -14.96 -10.87
N ILE A 493 4.89 -14.79 -10.35
CA ILE A 493 4.20 -15.85 -9.61
C ILE A 493 3.50 -16.80 -10.60
N PRO A 494 3.70 -18.13 -10.51
CA PRO A 494 2.97 -19.10 -11.33
C PRO A 494 1.44 -19.06 -11.10
N MET A 495 0.70 -19.61 -12.07
CA MET A 495 -0.75 -19.73 -11.97
C MET A 495 -1.14 -20.83 -10.97
N ALA A 496 -2.28 -20.65 -10.27
CA ALA A 496 -2.85 -21.62 -9.36
C ALA A 496 -3.00 -23.00 -10.05
N GLY A 497 -2.74 -24.08 -9.32
CA GLY A 497 -2.82 -25.46 -9.83
C GLY A 497 -1.73 -25.89 -10.83
N SER A 498 -0.78 -25.01 -11.19
CA SER A 498 0.38 -25.40 -12.00
C SER A 498 1.26 -26.40 -11.20
N PRO A 499 1.89 -27.43 -11.81
CA PRO A 499 2.69 -28.42 -11.09
C PRO A 499 3.87 -27.80 -10.31
N VAL A 500 4.18 -28.25 -9.09
CA VAL A 500 5.21 -27.61 -8.23
C VAL A 500 6.56 -27.41 -8.94
N GLU A 501 6.92 -28.35 -9.83
CA GLU A 501 8.10 -28.34 -10.70
C GLU A 501 8.10 -27.30 -11.83
N THR A 502 7.03 -26.48 -11.94
CA THR A 502 6.95 -25.38 -12.93
C THR A 502 8.17 -24.48 -12.77
N PRO A 503 8.97 -24.28 -13.83
CA PRO A 503 10.20 -23.49 -13.74
C PRO A 503 9.88 -22.05 -13.31
N PRO A 504 10.76 -21.41 -12.52
CA PRO A 504 10.60 -20.01 -12.13
C PRO A 504 10.41 -19.08 -13.33
N ILE A 505 9.51 -18.12 -13.20
CA ILE A 505 9.23 -17.13 -14.25
C ILE A 505 10.27 -16.02 -14.15
N ILE A 506 11.13 -15.89 -15.18
CA ILE A 506 12.14 -14.83 -15.24
C ILE A 506 11.48 -13.55 -15.77
N TRP A 507 11.50 -12.49 -14.97
CA TRP A 507 11.07 -11.17 -15.41
C TRP A 507 12.14 -10.49 -16.28
N HIS A 508 11.75 -10.08 -17.47
CA HIS A 508 12.55 -9.19 -18.31
C HIS A 508 11.93 -7.80 -18.28
N THR A 509 12.64 -6.82 -17.70
CA THR A 509 12.19 -5.42 -17.71
C THR A 509 12.00 -4.97 -19.16
N PRO A 510 10.78 -4.53 -19.55
CA PRO A 510 10.54 -4.05 -20.91
C PRO A 510 11.51 -2.91 -21.24
N PRO A 511 12.05 -2.85 -22.47
CA PRO A 511 12.84 -1.69 -22.88
C PRO A 511 11.97 -0.44 -22.70
N PRO A 512 12.52 0.68 -22.17
CA PRO A 512 11.74 1.88 -21.92
C PRO A 512 11.03 2.27 -23.20
N THR A 513 9.70 2.36 -23.14
CA THR A 513 8.89 2.76 -24.29
C THR A 513 9.40 4.11 -24.77
N LYS A 514 10.05 4.11 -25.94
CA LYS A 514 10.43 5.35 -26.61
C LYS A 514 9.14 6.14 -26.74
N ALA A 515 9.03 7.24 -26.00
CA ALA A 515 7.91 8.17 -26.13
C ALA A 515 7.74 8.40 -27.64
N ALA A 516 6.56 8.04 -28.17
CA ALA A 516 6.34 7.98 -29.60
C ALA A 516 6.83 9.30 -30.18
N LYS A 517 7.85 9.26 -31.05
CA LYS A 517 8.39 10.47 -31.66
C LYS A 517 7.19 11.16 -32.31
N ARG A 518 6.72 12.28 -31.74
CA ARG A 518 5.74 13.14 -32.41
C ARG A 518 6.31 13.34 -33.82
N PRO A 519 5.54 13.07 -34.89
CA PRO A 519 6.00 13.40 -36.22
C PRO A 519 6.43 14.86 -36.18
N ALA A 520 7.65 15.15 -36.64
CA ALA A 520 8.17 16.50 -36.63
C ALA A 520 7.12 17.41 -37.29
N PRO A 521 6.83 18.60 -36.72
CA PRO A 521 5.89 19.50 -37.36
C PRO A 521 6.35 19.70 -38.81
N LYS A 522 5.47 19.41 -39.77
CA LYS A 522 5.76 19.68 -41.18
C LYS A 522 6.23 21.12 -41.27
N ALA A 523 7.41 21.33 -41.86
CA ALA A 523 7.98 22.66 -42.00
C ALA A 523 6.92 23.58 -42.64
N ALA A 524 6.73 24.76 -42.05
CA ALA A 524 5.83 25.76 -42.62
C ALA A 524 6.24 26.03 -44.08
N PRO A 525 5.27 26.22 -45.00
CA PRO A 525 5.60 26.58 -46.37
C PRO A 525 6.47 27.84 -46.38
N LYS A 526 7.56 27.82 -47.15
CA LYS A 526 8.46 28.97 -47.26
C LYS A 526 7.65 30.21 -47.67
N PRO A 527 7.86 31.39 -47.04
CA PRO A 527 7.26 32.61 -47.53
C PRO A 527 7.72 32.87 -48.97
N ALA A 528 6.80 33.35 -49.82
CA ALA A 528 7.11 33.72 -51.18
C ALA A 528 8.19 34.83 -51.21
N PRO A 529 9.09 34.85 -52.21
CA PRO A 529 10.12 35.87 -52.31
C PRO A 529 9.48 37.26 -52.44
N LYS A 530 9.96 38.21 -51.64
CA LYS A 530 9.58 39.62 -51.77
C LYS A 530 10.13 40.15 -53.10
N VAL A 531 9.28 40.82 -53.86
CA VAL A 531 9.71 41.62 -55.01
C VAL A 531 10.41 42.87 -54.49
N GLU A 532 11.65 43.10 -54.92
CA GLU A 532 12.36 44.35 -54.67
C GLU A 532 11.77 45.47 -55.51
N THR A 533 11.12 46.44 -54.86
CA THR A 533 10.89 47.76 -55.44
C THR A 533 11.99 48.70 -54.97
N THR A 534 12.98 48.93 -55.83
CA THR A 534 14.01 49.94 -55.62
C THR A 534 13.43 51.35 -55.68
N GLN A 535 13.71 52.16 -54.65
CA GLN A 535 13.71 53.62 -54.74
C GLN A 535 15.04 54.17 -54.20
N PRO A 536 15.51 55.33 -54.67
CA PRO A 536 16.93 55.70 -54.62
C PRO A 536 17.34 56.47 -53.36
N GLU A 537 18.66 56.59 -53.18
CA GLU A 537 19.32 57.22 -52.04
C GLU A 537 19.14 58.75 -51.97
N ALA A 538 19.43 59.31 -50.80
CA ALA A 538 19.19 60.71 -50.43
C ALA A 538 20.37 61.65 -50.72
N THR A 539 20.08 62.94 -50.89
CA THR A 539 21.05 64.04 -50.84
C THR A 539 20.41 65.33 -50.28
N GLY A 540 21.03 65.95 -49.27
CA GLY A 540 20.69 67.29 -48.75
C GLY A 540 19.39 67.38 -47.94
N ASP A 541 19.22 68.33 -47.02
CA ASP A 541 20.12 69.42 -46.60
C ASP A 541 19.85 69.85 -45.14
N GLU A 542 20.68 70.72 -44.57
CA GLU A 542 20.58 71.23 -43.20
C GLU A 542 19.45 72.29 -42.97
N ALA A 543 19.36 72.77 -41.72
CA ALA A 543 18.73 74.02 -41.22
C ALA A 543 17.48 73.86 -40.32
N PRO A 544 17.29 74.74 -39.28
CA PRO A 544 16.93 74.21 -37.96
C PRO A 544 15.82 74.97 -37.17
N ALA A 545 15.56 74.45 -35.97
CA ALA A 545 15.20 75.16 -34.72
C ALA A 545 13.94 76.07 -34.62
N SER A 546 13.03 75.63 -33.74
CA SER A 546 12.43 76.43 -32.65
C SER A 546 12.00 75.41 -31.55
N GLU A 547 12.36 75.50 -30.27
CA GLU A 547 11.97 76.54 -29.27
C GLU A 547 10.43 76.73 -29.23
N GLU A 548 9.75 76.74 -28.08
CA GLU A 548 10.16 76.56 -26.67
C GLU A 548 8.90 76.24 -25.83
N GLU A 549 9.09 75.67 -24.61
CA GLU A 549 8.19 75.75 -23.43
C GLU A 549 6.68 75.36 -23.53
N GLN A 550 6.00 74.87 -22.48
CA GLN A 550 6.30 74.84 -21.03
C GLN A 550 5.62 73.61 -20.38
#